data_AF-A0A954RCB7-F1
#
_entry.id   AF-A0A954RCB7-F1
#
_cell.length_a   1.000
_cell.length_b   1.000
_cell.length_c   1.000
_cell.angle_alpha   90.00
_cell.angle_beta   90.00
_cell.angle_gamma   90.00
#
_symmetry.space_group_name_H-M   'P 1'
#
loop_
_entity.id
_entity.type
_entity.pdbx_description
1 polymer ?
#
loop_
_entity_poly.entity_id
_entity_poly.type
_entity_poly.pdbx_seq_one_letter_code
_entity_poly.pdbx_strand_id
1 'polypeptide(L)'
;QECLAALDAALKKSVNAYVDEYLNVNGAASHVNLSLNQIRTELVDPERHYAGTVEFSFGPMREEYRQLRFTREFREGLDDRWREVVARNRLLKTGLGAGGVLMMLAVVCGYFKADTATRGYYSGRLQFGAAAAILTLVIAGAVVAGWIPRL
;
A
#
# COMPACT_ATOMS: atom_id res chain seq x y z
N GLN A 1 24.10 -1.29 21.18
CA GLN A 1 23.23 -0.79 20.10
C GLN A 1 22.33 -1.89 19.53
N GLU A 2 22.81 -3.12 19.40
CA GLU A 2 22.02 -4.26 18.88
C GLU A 2 20.73 -4.56 19.67
N CYS A 3 20.74 -4.38 20.99
CA CYS A 3 19.57 -4.60 21.85
C CYS A 3 18.39 -3.65 21.52
N LEU A 4 18.66 -2.40 21.14
CA LEU A 4 17.62 -1.43 20.77
C LEU A 4 17.00 -1.75 19.40
N ALA A 5 17.84 -2.18 18.45
CA ALA A 5 17.37 -2.57 17.13
C ALA A 5 16.49 -3.83 17.18
N ALA A 6 16.83 -4.80 18.03
CA ALA A 6 16.02 -6.00 18.25
C ALA A 6 14.66 -5.65 18.90
N LEU A 7 14.65 -4.74 19.88
CA LEU A 7 13.43 -4.26 20.52
C LEU A 7 12.52 -3.53 19.52
N ASP A 8 13.10 -2.69 18.66
CA ASP A 8 12.37 -1.94 17.62
C ASP A 8 11.72 -2.87 16.60
N ALA A 9 12.44 -3.91 16.17
CA ALA A 9 11.89 -4.92 15.27
C ALA A 9 10.73 -5.69 15.93
N ALA A 10 10.86 -6.05 17.21
CA ALA A 10 9.81 -6.73 17.95
C ALA A 10 8.55 -5.86 18.13
N LEU A 11 8.71 -4.58 18.48
CA LEU A 11 7.63 -3.60 18.60
C LEU A 11 6.89 -3.40 17.28
N LYS A 12 7.63 -3.21 16.17
CA LYS A 12 7.03 -3.04 14.85
C LYS A 12 6.25 -4.29 14.44
N LYS A 13 6.80 -5.48 14.72
CA LYS A 13 6.15 -6.76 14.42
C LYS A 13 4.84 -6.92 15.19
N SER A 14 4.82 -6.63 16.49
CA SER A 14 3.62 -6.76 17.32
C SER A 14 2.53 -5.75 16.93
N VAL A 15 2.92 -4.50 16.65
CA VAL A 15 1.95 -3.48 16.19
C VAL A 15 1.38 -3.86 14.82
N ASN A 16 2.22 -4.33 13.89
CA ASN A 16 1.75 -4.76 12.58
C ASN A 16 0.77 -5.93 12.69
N ALA A 17 1.06 -6.92 13.55
CA ALA A 17 0.18 -8.05 13.78
C ALA A 17 -1.18 -7.61 14.36
N TYR A 18 -1.17 -6.69 15.35
CA TYR A 18 -2.40 -6.14 15.91
C TYR A 18 -3.22 -5.38 14.87
N VAL A 19 -2.58 -4.58 14.01
CA VAL A 19 -3.27 -3.82 12.95
C VAL A 19 -3.92 -4.76 11.92
N ASP A 20 -3.20 -5.80 11.49
CA ASP A 20 -3.72 -6.79 10.54
C ASP A 20 -4.91 -7.56 11.14
N GLU A 21 -4.83 -7.93 12.42
CA GLU A 21 -5.91 -8.61 13.15
C GLU A 21 -7.12 -7.68 13.35
N TYR A 22 -6.91 -6.45 13.82
CA TYR A 22 -7.99 -5.49 14.10
C TYR A 22 -8.75 -5.09 12.84
N LEU A 23 -8.04 -4.86 11.73
CA LEU A 23 -8.63 -4.51 10.45
C LEU A 23 -9.14 -5.74 9.66
N ASN A 24 -8.85 -6.95 10.15
CA ASN A 24 -9.17 -8.22 9.51
C ASN A 24 -8.68 -8.31 8.04
N VAL A 25 -7.52 -7.73 7.77
CA VAL A 25 -6.89 -7.71 6.44
C VAL A 25 -5.39 -7.97 6.57
N ASN A 26 -4.93 -9.04 5.93
CA ASN A 26 -3.51 -9.39 5.92
C ASN A 26 -2.68 -8.28 5.25
N GLY A 27 -1.64 -7.80 5.93
CA GLY A 27 -0.77 -6.75 5.42
C GLY A 27 -1.36 -5.35 5.45
N ALA A 28 -2.50 -5.12 6.11
CA ALA A 28 -3.07 -3.79 6.32
C ALA A 28 -2.08 -2.83 6.99
N ALA A 29 -1.26 -3.33 7.91
CA ALA A 29 -0.20 -2.58 8.58
C ALA A 29 0.80 -1.95 7.60
N SER A 30 1.07 -2.61 6.47
CA SER A 30 1.96 -2.10 5.43
C SER A 30 1.38 -0.89 4.69
N HIS A 31 0.05 -0.79 4.63
CA HIS A 31 -0.67 0.30 3.95
C HIS A 31 -0.92 1.50 4.85
N VAL A 32 -1.09 1.28 6.15
CA VAL A 32 -1.22 2.35 7.15
C VAL A 32 0.14 2.99 7.46
N ASN A 33 1.24 2.23 7.30
CA ASN A 33 2.62 2.69 7.45
C ASN A 33 2.89 3.46 8.75
N LEU A 34 2.61 2.81 9.89
CA LEU A 34 2.94 3.35 11.21
C LEU A 34 4.46 3.46 11.39
N SER A 35 4.93 4.68 11.62
CA SER A 35 6.34 4.92 11.87
C SER A 35 6.75 4.43 13.26
N LEU A 36 8.01 4.01 13.41
CA LEU A 36 8.52 3.53 14.68
C LEU A 36 8.50 4.61 15.77
N ASN A 37 8.63 5.88 15.37
CA ASN A 37 8.49 7.02 16.27
C ASN A 37 7.05 7.19 16.75
N GLN A 38 6.04 7.06 15.88
CA GLN A 38 4.64 7.07 16.32
C GLN A 38 4.35 5.92 17.28
N ILE A 39 4.90 4.73 17.02
CA ILE A 39 4.77 3.59 17.95
C ILE A 39 5.36 3.93 19.32
N ARG A 40 6.57 4.51 19.36
CA ARG A 40 7.23 4.89 20.61
C ARG A 40 6.56 6.03 21.36
N THR A 41 5.92 6.98 20.66
CA THR A 41 5.34 8.17 21.30
C THR A 41 3.86 7.98 21.66
N GLU A 42 3.09 7.29 20.82
CA GLU A 42 1.63 7.17 20.98
C GLU A 42 1.20 5.86 21.65
N LEU A 43 1.99 4.78 21.50
CA LEU A 43 1.60 3.44 21.99
C LEU A 43 2.40 2.93 23.18
N VAL A 44 3.60 3.46 23.44
CA VAL A 44 4.40 3.09 24.61
C VAL A 44 3.97 3.93 25.80
N ASP A 45 3.49 3.28 26.84
CA ASP A 45 3.10 3.91 28.09
C ASP A 45 4.35 4.49 28.80
N PRO A 46 4.46 5.82 28.99
CA PRO A 46 5.65 6.44 29.58
C PRO A 46 5.83 6.11 31.07
N GLU A 47 4.80 5.60 31.75
CA GLU A 47 4.87 5.28 33.18
C GLU A 47 5.22 3.80 33.47
N ARG A 48 5.19 2.92 32.45
CA ARG A 48 5.46 1.47 32.63
C ARG A 48 6.69 1.01 31.87
N HIS A 49 7.84 1.53 32.31
CA HIS A 49 9.15 1.04 31.92
C HIS A 49 9.67 0.07 32.98
N TYR A 50 9.70 -1.22 32.66
CA TYR A 50 10.41 -2.20 33.49
C TYR A 50 11.76 -2.48 32.86
N ALA A 51 12.81 -1.85 33.40
CA ALA A 51 14.20 -2.17 33.08
C ALA A 51 14.76 -3.04 34.20
N GLY A 52 14.91 -4.33 33.95
CA GLY A 52 15.48 -5.30 34.87
C GLY A 52 16.85 -5.76 34.39
N THR A 53 17.78 -5.95 35.32
CA THR A 53 19.03 -6.67 35.02
C THR A 53 18.84 -8.09 35.54
N VAL A 54 18.80 -9.07 34.65
CA VAL A 54 18.71 -10.48 35.00
C VAL A 54 20.12 -11.05 34.98
N GLU A 55 20.58 -11.58 36.12
CA GLU A 55 21.86 -12.29 36.17
C GLU A 55 21.69 -13.69 35.58
N PHE A 56 22.38 -13.95 34.48
CA PHE A 56 22.57 -15.29 33.94
C PHE A 56 23.99 -15.77 34.22
N SER A 57 24.20 -17.09 34.17
CA SER A 57 25.51 -17.74 34.39
C SER A 57 26.62 -17.28 33.42
N PHE A 58 26.30 -16.44 32.43
CA PHE A 58 27.20 -15.93 31.39
C PHE A 58 27.41 -14.40 31.45
N GLY A 59 26.87 -13.72 32.47
CA GLY A 59 27.00 -12.27 32.66
C GLY A 59 25.65 -11.52 32.78
N PRO A 60 25.67 -10.22 33.13
CA PRO A 60 24.46 -9.43 33.35
C PRO A 60 23.75 -9.15 32.02
N MET A 61 22.49 -9.61 31.90
CA MET A 61 21.63 -9.35 30.75
C MET A 61 20.59 -8.28 31.12
N ARG A 62 20.46 -7.23 30.31
CA ARG A 62 19.43 -6.20 30.50
C ARG A 62 18.16 -6.60 29.76
N GLU A 63 17.06 -6.76 30.47
CA GLU A 63 15.71 -6.92 29.91
C GLU A 63 14.94 -5.60 30.05
N GLU A 64 14.44 -5.08 28.92
CA GLU A 64 13.49 -3.95 28.90
C GLU A 64 12.12 -4.46 28.43
N TYR A 65 11.11 -4.36 29.30
CA TYR A 65 9.72 -4.59 28.94
C TYR A 65 9.01 -3.25 28.75
N ARG A 66 8.35 -3.08 27.59
CA ARG A 66 7.50 -1.92 27.27
C ARG A 66 6.09 -2.39 26.99
N GLN A 67 5.11 -1.90 27.75
CA GLN A 67 3.71 -2.25 27.56
C GLN A 67 3.10 -1.38 26.47
N LEU A 68 2.56 -2.00 25.42
CA LEU A 68 1.80 -1.32 24.37
C LEU A 68 0.36 -1.11 24.85
N ARG A 69 -0.12 0.14 24.83
CA ARG A 69 -1.52 0.45 25.12
C ARG A 69 -2.22 0.90 23.84
N PHE A 70 -3.12 0.06 23.33
CA PHE A 70 -3.98 0.41 22.21
C PHE A 70 -5.22 1.15 22.75
N THR A 71 -5.14 2.48 22.79
CA THR A 71 -6.25 3.32 23.26
C THR A 71 -7.39 3.40 22.23
N ARG A 72 -8.51 4.00 22.62
CA ARG A 72 -9.65 4.19 21.72
C ARG A 72 -9.31 5.22 20.63
N GLU A 73 -8.60 6.26 20.98
CA GLU A 73 -8.15 7.33 20.07
C GLU A 73 -7.22 6.75 18.99
N PHE A 74 -6.33 5.83 19.36
CA PHE A 74 -5.48 5.12 18.40
C PHE A 74 -6.31 4.29 17.41
N ARG A 75 -7.34 3.57 17.88
CA ARG A 75 -8.22 2.77 17.02
C ARG A 75 -9.05 3.65 16.08
N GLU A 76 -9.59 4.76 16.58
CA GLU A 76 -10.34 5.72 15.75
C GLU A 76 -9.44 6.33 14.66
N GLY A 77 -8.21 6.74 15.01
CA GLY A 77 -7.23 7.20 14.03
C GLY A 77 -6.79 6.12 13.03
N LEU A 78 -6.75 4.86 13.45
CA LEU A 78 -6.46 3.72 12.58
C LEU A 78 -7.61 3.48 11.58
N ASP A 79 -8.86 3.56 12.05
CA ASP A 79 -10.05 3.42 11.20
C ASP A 79 -10.11 4.53 10.15
N ASP A 80 -9.80 5.78 10.52
CA ASP A 80 -9.76 6.91 9.58
C ASP A 80 -8.69 6.72 8.50
N ARG A 81 -7.47 6.34 8.88
CA ARG A 81 -6.40 6.02 7.92
C ARG A 81 -6.77 4.87 7.01
N TRP A 82 -7.42 3.84 7.56
CA TRP A 82 -7.87 2.70 6.76
C TRP A 82 -8.93 3.08 5.75
N ARG A 83 -9.90 3.92 6.16
CA ARG A 83 -10.92 4.47 5.24
C ARG A 83 -10.29 5.25 4.10
N GLU A 84 -9.27 6.07 4.38
CA GLU A 84 -8.54 6.80 3.34
C GLU A 84 -7.85 5.85 2.35
N VAL A 85 -7.17 4.81 2.86
CA VAL A 85 -6.51 3.78 2.04
C VAL A 85 -7.52 3.08 1.13
N VAL A 86 -8.67 2.66 1.68
CA VAL A 86 -9.74 1.99 0.92
C VAL A 86 -10.35 2.94 -0.12
N ALA A 87 -10.62 4.19 0.25
CA ALA A 87 -11.16 5.20 -0.65
C ALA A 87 -10.21 5.47 -1.82
N ARG A 88 -8.92 5.68 -1.54
CA ARG A 88 -7.89 5.89 -2.56
C ARG A 88 -7.78 4.69 -3.50
N ASN A 89 -7.79 3.47 -2.97
CA ASN A 89 -7.73 2.27 -3.81
C ASN A 89 -8.95 2.15 -4.73
N ARG A 90 -10.14 2.46 -4.21
CA ARG A 90 -11.37 2.48 -5.02
C ARG A 90 -11.29 3.53 -6.13
N LEU A 91 -10.85 4.75 -5.81
CA LEU A 91 -10.68 5.82 -6.79
C LEU A 91 -9.65 5.48 -7.87
N LEU A 92 -8.54 4.84 -7.50
CA LEU A 92 -7.55 4.38 -8.48
C LEU A 92 -8.13 3.30 -9.40
N LYS A 93 -8.82 2.30 -8.83
CA LYS A 93 -9.46 1.23 -9.62
C LYS A 93 -10.52 1.79 -10.59
N THR A 94 -11.39 2.69 -10.12
CA THR A 94 -12.42 3.29 -10.98
C THR A 94 -11.84 4.26 -11.99
N GLY A 95 -10.87 5.09 -11.59
CA GLY A 95 -10.19 6.04 -12.47
C GLY A 95 -9.42 5.35 -13.59
N LEU A 96 -8.70 4.26 -13.28
CA LEU A 96 -8.02 3.46 -14.29
C LEU A 96 -8.98 2.74 -15.23
N GLY A 97 -10.09 2.20 -14.70
CA GLY A 97 -11.13 1.59 -15.52
C GLY A 97 -11.74 2.58 -16.52
N ALA A 98 -12.21 3.72 -16.02
CA ALA A 98 -12.82 4.76 -16.86
C ALA A 98 -11.79 5.38 -17.83
N GLY A 99 -10.58 5.67 -17.36
CA GLY A 99 -9.50 6.20 -18.18
C GLY A 99 -9.08 5.25 -19.29
N GLY A 100 -9.02 3.94 -19.01
CA GLY A 100 -8.73 2.91 -20.01
C GLY A 100 -9.79 2.85 -21.10
N VAL A 101 -11.07 2.91 -20.75
CA VAL A 101 -12.18 2.95 -21.73
C VAL A 101 -12.08 4.21 -22.59
N LEU A 102 -11.86 5.38 -21.99
CA LEU A 102 -11.71 6.64 -22.72
C LEU A 102 -10.50 6.62 -23.67
N MET A 103 -9.37 6.08 -23.22
CA MET A 103 -8.19 5.91 -24.07
C MET A 103 -8.47 4.97 -25.25
N MET A 104 -9.16 3.86 -25.02
CA MET A 104 -9.53 2.91 -26.07
C MET A 104 -10.46 3.57 -27.11
N LEU A 105 -11.45 4.34 -26.65
CA LEU A 105 -12.31 5.13 -27.55
C LEU A 105 -11.50 6.19 -28.31
N ALA A 106 -10.54 6.86 -27.67
CA ALA A 106 -9.68 7.84 -28.33
C ALA A 106 -8.83 7.22 -29.44
N VAL A 107 -8.30 6.00 -29.24
CA VAL A 107 -7.57 5.25 -30.28
C VAL A 107 -8.50 4.90 -31.45
N VAL A 108 -9.71 4.41 -31.18
CA VAL A 108 -10.68 4.06 -32.24
C VAL A 108 -11.14 5.30 -33.02
N CYS A 109 -11.50 6.38 -32.34
CA CYS A 109 -11.87 7.64 -32.99
C CYS A 109 -10.69 8.25 -33.77
N GLY A 110 -9.48 8.16 -33.23
CA GLY A 110 -8.26 8.59 -33.91
C GLY A 110 -8.01 7.80 -35.19
N TYR A 111 -8.19 6.48 -35.13
CA TYR A 111 -8.13 5.59 -36.29
C TYR A 111 -9.16 5.99 -37.36
N PHE A 112 -10.44 6.11 -37.00
CA PHE A 112 -11.50 6.47 -37.95
C PHE A 112 -11.26 7.83 -38.60
N LYS A 113 -10.78 8.82 -37.83
CA LYS A 113 -10.46 10.15 -38.36
C LYS A 113 -9.29 10.11 -39.34
N ALA A 114 -8.24 9.35 -39.04
CA ALA A 114 -7.08 9.18 -39.91
C ALA A 114 -7.42 8.36 -41.18
N ASP A 115 -8.28 7.34 -41.06
CA ASP A 115 -8.77 6.55 -42.20
C ASP A 115 -9.63 7.40 -43.15
N THR A 116 -10.55 8.20 -42.58
CA THR A 116 -11.38 9.14 -43.35
C THR A 116 -10.52 10.20 -44.08
N ALA A 117 -9.48 10.71 -43.43
CA ALA A 117 -8.56 11.68 -44.03
C ALA A 117 -7.70 11.09 -45.16
N THR A 118 -7.44 9.78 -45.14
CA THR A 118 -6.59 9.10 -46.13
C THR A 118 -7.37 8.34 -47.20
N ARG A 119 -8.71 8.45 -47.23
CA ARG A 119 -9.61 7.79 -48.20
C ARG A 119 -9.38 6.26 -48.30
N GLY A 120 -8.88 5.63 -47.24
CA GLY A 120 -8.62 4.19 -47.19
C GLY A 120 -7.36 3.70 -47.93
N TYR A 121 -6.52 4.59 -48.48
CA TYR A 121 -5.34 4.19 -49.28
C TYR A 121 -4.26 3.46 -48.45
N TYR A 122 -4.27 3.61 -47.12
CA TYR A 122 -3.29 3.05 -46.18
C TYR A 122 -3.91 2.21 -45.04
N SER A 123 -5.10 1.63 -45.25
CA SER A 123 -5.86 0.90 -44.23
C SER A 123 -5.06 -0.18 -43.47
N GLY A 124 -4.18 -0.92 -44.16
CA GLY A 124 -3.36 -1.97 -43.55
C GLY A 124 -2.30 -1.47 -42.55
N ARG A 125 -1.64 -0.34 -42.83
CA ARG A 125 -0.65 0.25 -41.90
C ARG A 125 -1.34 0.91 -40.70
N LEU A 126 -2.52 1.48 -40.94
CA LEU A 126 -3.34 2.11 -39.92
C LEU A 126 -3.91 1.07 -38.94
N GLN A 127 -4.33 -0.11 -39.44
CA GLN A 127 -4.78 -1.22 -38.60
C GLN A 127 -3.66 -1.76 -37.71
N PHE A 128 -2.44 -1.89 -38.23
CA PHE A 128 -1.29 -2.28 -37.42
C PHE A 128 -0.99 -1.27 -36.31
N GLY A 129 -1.09 0.03 -36.61
CA GLY A 129 -0.93 1.10 -35.61
C GLY A 129 -2.01 1.04 -34.52
N ALA A 130 -3.28 0.85 -34.88
CA ALA A 130 -4.37 0.71 -33.93
C ALA A 130 -4.22 -0.56 -33.07
N ALA A 131 -3.87 -1.70 -33.67
CA ALA A 131 -3.62 -2.93 -32.96
C ALA A 131 -2.43 -2.80 -31.99
N ALA A 132 -1.34 -2.15 -32.41
CA ALA A 132 -0.20 -1.86 -31.55
C ALA A 132 -0.59 -0.93 -30.38
N ALA A 133 -1.41 0.09 -30.62
CA ALA A 133 -1.89 1.01 -29.59
C ALA A 133 -2.82 0.32 -28.56
N ILE A 134 -3.67 -0.60 -29.01
CA ILE A 134 -4.48 -1.42 -28.10
C ILE A 134 -3.59 -2.35 -27.29
N LEU A 135 -2.60 -2.99 -27.92
CA LEU A 135 -1.69 -3.91 -27.25
C LEU A 135 -0.85 -3.18 -26.18
N THR A 136 -0.34 -1.98 -26.47
CA THR A 136 0.37 -1.16 -25.47
C THR A 136 -0.55 -0.74 -24.33
N LEU A 137 -1.81 -0.41 -24.60
CA LEU A 137 -2.82 -0.14 -23.58
C LEU A 137 -3.08 -1.33 -22.66
N VAL A 138 -3.20 -2.53 -23.23
CA VAL A 138 -3.40 -3.77 -22.45
C VAL A 138 -2.20 -4.07 -21.59
N ILE A 139 -0.98 -3.94 -22.13
CA ILE A 139 0.26 -4.15 -21.37
C ILE A 139 0.38 -3.11 -20.25
N ALA A 140 0.14 -1.84 -20.55
CA ALA A 140 0.17 -0.77 -19.55
C ALA A 140 -0.87 -1.01 -18.44
N GLY A 141 -2.10 -1.40 -18.82
CA GLY A 141 -3.16 -1.76 -17.87
C GLY A 141 -2.78 -2.94 -16.98
N ALA A 142 -2.16 -3.98 -17.54
CA ALA A 142 -1.71 -5.15 -16.77
C ALA A 142 -0.58 -4.80 -15.79
N VAL A 143 0.39 -3.97 -16.20
CA VAL A 143 1.47 -3.49 -15.33
C VAL A 143 0.90 -2.69 -14.17
N VAL A 144 0.01 -1.73 -14.46
CA VAL A 144 -0.60 -0.90 -13.42
C VAL A 144 -1.48 -1.74 -12.49
N ALA A 145 -2.24 -2.69 -13.01
CA ALA A 145 -3.05 -3.60 -12.19
C ALA A 145 -2.19 -4.46 -11.24
N GLY A 146 -0.97 -4.82 -11.65
CA GLY A 146 0.00 -5.52 -10.80
C GLY A 146 0.53 -4.66 -9.64
N TRP A 147 0.47 -3.33 -9.75
CA TRP A 147 0.93 -2.40 -8.71
C TRP A 147 -0.17 -2.03 -7.72
N ILE A 148 -1.43 -2.29 -8.06
CA ILE A 148 -2.57 -2.02 -7.18
C ILE A 148 -2.62 -3.12 -6.11
N PRO A 149 -2.41 -2.79 -4.82
CA PRO A 149 -2.53 -3.78 -3.78
C PRO A 149 -3.95 -4.34 -3.75
N ARG A 150 -4.04 -5.66 -3.71
CA ARG A 150 -5.29 -6.41 -3.54
C ARG A 150 -5.69 -6.33 -2.06
N LEU A 151 -6.16 -5.14 -1.67
CA LEU A 151 -6.93 -4.90 -0.45
C LEU A 151 -8.31 -5.53 -0.58
#